data_AF-A0A7X3PEC7-F1
#
_entry.id   AF-A0A7X3PEC7-F1
#
_cell.length_a   1.000
_cell.length_b   1.000
_cell.length_c   1.000
_cell.angle_alpha   90.00
_cell.angle_beta   90.00
_cell.angle_gamma   90.00
#
_symmetry.space_group_name_H-M   'P 1'
#
loop_
_entity.id
_entity.type
_entity.pdbx_description
1 polymer ?
#
loop_
_entity_poly.entity_id
_entity_poly.type
_entity_poly.pdbx_seq_one_letter_code
_entity_poly.pdbx_strand_id
1 'polypeptide(L)'
;ATDHNLYVKGDRMYQANYQAGFRVIDISDPENLREVGHFDTTPYGADPPGFNGAWTAFPYFDSGTVLVTSMLEGVFLLKPRRTELVP
;
A
#
# COMPACT_ATOMS: atom_id res chain seq x y z
N ALA A 1 0.11 -3.04 12.80
CA ALA A 1 0.67 -2.40 11.60
C ALA A 1 1.56 -1.24 12.02
N THR A 2 2.76 -1.15 11.44
CA THR A 2 3.69 -0.02 11.61
C THR A 2 3.79 0.67 10.26
N ASP A 3 3.39 1.95 10.18
CA ASP A 3 3.55 2.72 8.95
C ASP A 3 5.03 3.10 8.73
N HIS A 4 5.42 3.32 7.48
CA HIS A 4 6.80 3.68 7.15
C HIS A 4 6.93 4.72 6.03
N ASN A 5 6.47 4.39 4.83
CA ASN A 5 6.58 5.28 3.67
C ASN A 5 5.21 5.52 3.06
N LEU A 6 4.82 6.79 2.99
CA LEU A 6 3.50 7.23 2.55
C LEU A 6 3.66 8.18 1.35
N TYR A 7 3.05 7.83 0.23
CA TYR A 7 3.06 8.63 -1.00
C TYR A 7 1.64 9.04 -1.37
N VAL A 8 1.44 10.29 -1.77
CA VAL A 8 0.13 10.81 -2.18
C VAL A 8 0.08 11.01 -3.69
N LYS A 9 -0.99 10.55 -4.34
CA LYS A 9 -1.28 10.81 -5.76
C LYS A 9 -2.79 11.01 -5.93
N GLY A 10 -3.20 12.26 -6.16
CA GLY A 10 -4.62 12.64 -6.15
C GLY A 10 -5.23 12.35 -4.78
N ASP A 11 -6.42 11.76 -4.77
CA ASP A 11 -7.17 11.45 -3.54
C ASP A 11 -6.77 10.10 -2.90
N ARG A 12 -5.55 9.63 -3.15
CA ARG A 12 -5.07 8.32 -2.67
C ARG A 12 -3.72 8.45 -2.01
N MET A 13 -3.60 7.82 -0.84
CA MET A 13 -2.37 7.61 -0.12
C MET A 13 -1.94 6.15 -0.25
N TYR A 14 -0.71 5.95 -0.70
CA TYR A 14 -0.06 4.66 -0.96
C TYR A 14 0.96 4.43 0.14
N GLN A 15 0.76 3.40 0.94
CA GLN A 15 1.54 3.15 2.15
C GLN A 15 2.31 1.84 2.05
N ALA A 16 3.60 1.88 2.38
CA ALA A 16 4.36 0.70 2.74
C ALA A 16 4.39 0.60 4.28
N ASN A 17 3.78 -0.44 4.82
CA ASN A 17 3.53 -0.60 6.26
C ASN A 17 4.22 -1.87 6.82
N TYR A 18 5.49 -2.09 6.48
CA TYR A 18 6.27 -3.23 6.98
C TYR A 18 5.51 -4.56 6.84
N GLN A 19 5.28 -5.30 7.93
CA GLN A 19 4.61 -6.60 7.92
C GLN A 19 3.11 -6.50 7.61
N ALA A 20 2.51 -5.32 7.75
CA ALA A 20 1.14 -5.09 7.31
C ALA A 20 1.03 -4.86 5.80
N GLY A 21 2.16 -4.92 5.08
CA GLY A 21 2.25 -4.91 3.63
C GLY A 21 2.00 -3.55 3.00
N PHE A 22 1.52 -3.57 1.76
CA PHE A 22 1.11 -2.39 1.01
C PHE A 22 -0.37 -2.08 1.26
N ARG A 23 -0.70 -0.81 1.51
CA ARG A 23 -2.06 -0.31 1.71
C ARG A 23 -2.35 0.89 0.81
N VAL A 24 -3.60 1.03 0.40
CA VAL A 24 -4.09 2.20 -0.33
C VAL A 24 -5.27 2.78 0.44
N ILE A 25 -5.12 4.02 0.87
CA ILE A 25 -6.13 4.76 1.61
C ILE A 25 -6.73 5.83 0.69
N ASP A 26 -8.05 5.86 0.62
CA ASP A 26 -8.83 6.97 0.11
C ASP A 26 -8.76 8.13 1.10
N ILE A 27 -8.25 9.26 0.62
CA ILE A 27 -8.04 10.48 1.40
C ILE A 27 -8.84 11.66 0.84
N SER A 28 -9.87 11.40 0.00
CA SER A 28 -10.73 12.46 -0.55
C SER A 28 -11.49 13.23 0.54
N ASP A 29 -11.78 12.56 1.66
CA ASP A 29 -12.35 13.13 2.87
C ASP A 29 -11.38 12.89 4.04
N PRO A 30 -10.62 13.92 4.47
CA PRO A 30 -9.65 13.78 5.57
C PRO A 30 -10.28 13.42 6.93
N GLU A 31 -11.58 13.68 7.11
CA GLU A 31 -12.29 13.31 8.35
C GLU A 31 -12.77 11.84 8.31
N ASN A 32 -12.80 11.23 7.12
CA ASN A 32 -13.28 9.87 6.90
C ASN A 32 -12.37 9.08 5.95
N LEU A 33 -11.17 8.75 6.44
CA LEU A 33 -10.20 7.94 5.71
C LEU A 33 -10.70 6.51 5.52
N ARG A 34 -10.50 5.94 4.32
CA ARG A 34 -10.97 4.58 4.02
C ARG A 34 -9.94 3.75 3.28
N GLU A 35 -9.62 2.56 3.76
CA GLU A 35 -8.80 1.61 3.01
C GLU A 35 -9.57 1.10 1.78
N VAL A 36 -8.96 1.24 0.60
CA VAL A 36 -9.54 0.85 -0.70
C VAL A 36 -8.73 -0.22 -1.42
N GLY A 37 -7.61 -0.66 -0.83
CA GLY A 37 -6.82 -1.76 -1.35
C GLY A 37 -5.70 -2.14 -0.40
N HIS A 38 -5.29 -3.41 -0.47
CA HIS A 38 -4.11 -3.90 0.21
C HIS A 38 -3.42 -4.99 -0.62
N PHE A 39 -2.15 -5.22 -0.33
CA PHE A 39 -1.39 -6.36 -0.81
C PHE A 39 -0.42 -6.80 0.28
N ASP A 40 -0.56 -8.04 0.73
CA ASP A 40 0.33 -8.63 1.72
C ASP A 40 1.65 -9.03 1.06
N THR A 41 2.74 -8.36 1.44
CA THR A 41 4.09 -8.69 0.98
C THR A 41 4.72 -9.81 1.79
N THR A 42 4.19 -10.12 2.97
CA THR A 42 4.73 -11.07 3.96
C THR A 42 3.67 -12.12 4.35
N PRO A 43 3.13 -12.92 3.39
CA PRO A 43 2.01 -13.83 3.65
C PRO A 43 2.37 -15.07 4.49
N TYR A 44 3.63 -15.17 4.94
CA TYR A 44 4.15 -16.32 5.65
C TYR A 44 4.26 -15.99 7.15
N GLY A 45 3.29 -16.48 7.93
CA GLY A 45 3.31 -16.39 9.39
C GLY A 45 2.37 -15.34 9.97
N ALA A 46 2.64 -14.94 11.21
CA ALA A 46 1.90 -13.87 11.86
C ALA A 46 2.29 -12.50 11.29
N ASP A 47 1.44 -11.48 11.48
CA ASP A 47 1.73 -10.05 11.23
C ASP A 47 2.07 -9.35 12.57
N PRO A 48 3.25 -9.62 13.18
CA PRO A 48 3.64 -8.92 14.39
C PRO A 48 4.02 -7.47 14.06
N PRO A 49 3.99 -6.57 15.05
CA PRO A 49 4.67 -5.28 14.92
C PRO A 49 6.16 -5.51 14.66
N GLY A 50 6.71 -4.85 13.64
CA GLY A 50 8.11 -5.02 13.26
C GLY A 50 8.52 -4.10 12.12
N PHE A 51 9.82 -4.10 11.82
CA PHE A 51 10.45 -3.29 10.77
C PHE A 51 10.90 -4.13 9.57
N ASN A 52 10.33 -5.34 9.40
CA ASN A 52 10.53 -6.19 8.23
C ASN A 52 9.30 -6.09 7.30
N GLY A 53 9.42 -6.50 6.03
CA GLY A 53 8.33 -6.42 5.04
C GLY A 53 8.42 -5.20 4.12
N ALA A 54 7.27 -4.64 3.75
CA ALA A 54 7.16 -3.59 2.75
C ALA A 54 7.97 -2.33 3.15
N TRP A 55 8.84 -1.89 2.25
CA TRP A 55 9.75 -0.77 2.47
C TRP A 55 9.34 0.49 1.68
N THR A 56 8.94 0.36 0.41
CA THR A 56 8.45 1.48 -0.42
C THR A 56 7.22 1.11 -1.24
N ALA A 57 6.47 2.12 -1.68
CA ALA A 57 5.24 1.99 -2.44
C ALA A 57 5.10 3.14 -3.46
N PHE A 58 5.90 3.12 -4.53
CA PHE A 58 6.00 4.20 -5.52
C PHE A 58 4.85 4.16 -6.55
N PRO A 59 3.93 5.14 -6.56
CA PRO A 59 2.71 5.10 -7.39
C PRO A 59 2.77 5.99 -8.64
N TYR A 60 3.93 6.58 -8.96
CA TYR A 60 4.04 7.66 -9.94
C TYR A 60 4.37 7.22 -11.37
N PHE A 61 4.31 5.91 -11.68
CA PHE A 61 4.37 5.49 -13.08
C PHE A 61 3.12 5.93 -13.85
N ASP A 62 3.32 6.42 -15.07
CA ASP A 62 2.23 6.84 -15.99
C ASP A 62 1.29 5.68 -16.35
N SER A 63 1.79 4.44 -16.30
CA SER A 63 1.01 3.22 -16.54
C SER A 63 -0.07 2.94 -15.49
N GLY A 64 -0.04 3.67 -14.36
CA GLY A 64 -0.86 3.40 -13.17
C GLY A 64 -0.37 2.21 -12.36
N THR A 65 0.78 1.62 -12.70
CA THR A 65 1.42 0.59 -11.88
C THR A 65 2.04 1.21 -10.64
N VAL A 66 1.96 0.51 -9.51
CA VAL A 66 2.63 0.82 -8.25
C VAL A 66 3.78 -0.16 -8.07
N LEU A 67 4.98 0.36 -7.84
CA LEU A 67 6.12 -0.44 -7.41
C LEU A 67 6.11 -0.57 -5.89
N VAL A 68 6.15 -1.79 -5.39
CA VAL A 68 6.33 -2.08 -3.98
C VAL A 68 7.61 -2.87 -3.82
N THR A 69 8.49 -2.44 -2.92
CA THR A 69 9.64 -3.25 -2.51
C THR A 69 9.42 -3.78 -1.10
N SER A 70 9.91 -4.99 -0.85
CA SER A 70 9.90 -5.64 0.44
C SER A 70 11.29 -6.15 0.77
N MET A 71 11.69 -6.08 2.05
CA MET A 71 13.05 -6.41 2.46
C MET A 71 13.46 -7.86 2.19
N LEU A 72 12.54 -8.82 2.29
CA LEU A 72 12.84 -10.25 2.14
C LEU A 72 12.21 -10.84 0.88
N GLU A 73 11.12 -10.26 0.39
CA GLU A 73 10.29 -10.82 -0.69
C GLU A 73 10.56 -10.17 -2.05
N GLY A 74 11.40 -9.13 -2.09
CA GLY A 74 11.87 -8.51 -3.31
C GLY A 74 10.93 -7.43 -3.85
N VAL A 75 10.61 -7.50 -5.14
CA VAL A 75 9.93 -6.42 -5.87
C VAL A 75 8.60 -6.90 -6.44
N PHE A 76 7.54 -6.13 -6.19
CA PHE A 76 6.22 -6.33 -6.73
C PHE A 76 5.81 -5.14 -7.61
N LEU A 77 5.19 -5.43 -8.76
CA LEU A 77 4.54 -4.44 -9.61
C LEU A 77 3.03 -4.69 -9.56
N LEU A 78 2.32 -3.80 -8.88
CA LEU A 78 0.89 -3.93 -8.63
C LEU A 78 0.11 -3.00 -9.55
N LYS A 79 -1.01 -3.46 -10.08
CA LYS A 79 -1.97 -2.61 -10.79
C LYS A 79 -3.26 -2.53 -9.98
N PRO A 80 -3.54 -1.38 -9.32
CA PRO A 80 -4.78 -1.21 -8.58
C PRO A 80 -5.97 -1.46 -9.50
N ARG A 81 -6.88 -2.36 -9.11
CA ARG A 81 -8.13 -2.54 -9.83
C ARG A 81 -9.01 -1.32 -9.54
N ARG A 82 -9.60 -0.75 -10.58
CA ARG A 82 -10.60 0.31 -10.43
C ARG A 82 -11.89 -0.33 -9.94
N THR A 83 -12.09 -0.36 -8.64
CA THR A 83 -13.40 -0.72 -8.07
C THR A 83 -14.20 0.58 -8.01
N GLU A 84 -15.21 0.71 -8.87
CA GLU A 84 -16.20 1.75 -8.69
C GLU A 84 -16.88 1.49 -7.34
N LEU A 85 -16.82 2.49 -6.47
CA LEU A 85 -17.51 2.45 -5.20
C LEU A 85 -18.97 2.69 -5.55
N VAL A 86 -19.78 1.65 -5.47
CA VAL A 86 -21.23 1.81 -5.60
C VAL A 86 -21.68 2.69 -4.43
N PRO A 87 -22.38 3.81 -4.67
CA PRO A 87 -22.87 4.72 -3.64
C PRO A 87 -23.73 4.02 -2.59
#